data_AF-A0A5C3MGS4-F1
#
_entry.id   AF-A0A5C3MGS4-F1
#
_cell.length_a   1.000
_cell.length_b   1.000
_cell.length_c   1.000
_cell.angle_alpha   90.00
_cell.angle_beta   90.00
_cell.angle_gamma   90.00
#
_symmetry.space_group_name_H-M   'P 1'
#
loop_
_entity.id
_entity.type
_entity.pdbx_description
1 polymer ?
#
loop_
_entity_poly.entity_id
_entity_poly.type
_entity_poly.pdbx_seq_one_letter_code
_entity_poly.pdbx_strand_id
1 'polypeptide(L)'
;WGAAEVNIGRRLVRFHKRHEDCNLVVSCEAVDLEEYSDRDTVISCILSKTDSRYYVTSVDVIYLLEKLTGQVFPVEEKNRVRRNLEGLRPETVSRNSDNLPDLFTHIMDLPDPKPRNIEKDLKVFQWQQLGQALDKILSKY
;
A
#
# COMPACT_ATOMS: atom_id res chain seq x y z
N TRP A 1 -0.60 16.94 2.30
CA TRP A 1 -1.65 16.57 1.36
C TRP A 1 -2.18 17.85 0.74
N GLY A 2 -2.18 17.95 -0.59
CA GLY A 2 -2.78 19.05 -1.33
C GLY A 2 -4.30 18.97 -1.35
N ALA A 3 -4.98 20.04 -1.76
CA ALA A 3 -6.44 20.10 -1.77
C ALA A 3 -7.08 18.99 -2.62
N ALA A 4 -6.48 18.68 -3.78
CA ALA A 4 -6.94 17.60 -4.65
C ALA A 4 -6.80 16.22 -3.98
N GLU A 5 -5.67 15.95 -3.31
CA GLU A 5 -5.42 14.69 -2.60
C GLU A 5 -6.40 14.49 -1.44
N VAL A 6 -6.72 15.57 -0.71
CA VAL A 6 -7.71 15.52 0.39
C VAL A 6 -9.12 15.28 -0.17
N ASN A 7 -9.48 15.94 -1.28
CA ASN A 7 -10.79 15.78 -1.90
C ASN A 7 -11.01 14.35 -2.43
N ILE A 8 -10.01 13.79 -3.12
CA ILE A 8 -10.01 12.41 -3.62
C ILE A 8 -9.76 11.41 -2.48
N GLY A 9 -9.22 11.83 -1.35
CA GLY A 9 -8.85 10.94 -0.25
C GLY A 9 -7.72 9.97 -0.63
N ARG A 10 -6.84 10.36 -1.56
CA ARG A 10 -5.67 9.56 -1.97
C ARG A 10 -4.48 10.44 -2.30
N ARG A 11 -3.30 10.00 -1.86
CA ARG A 11 -1.99 10.44 -2.30
C ARG A 11 -1.26 9.28 -2.97
N LEU A 12 -0.70 9.50 -4.15
CA LEU A 12 0.23 8.56 -4.76
C LEU A 12 1.62 8.77 -4.18
N VAL A 13 2.28 7.67 -3.81
CA VAL A 13 3.62 7.72 -3.22
C VAL A 13 4.55 6.85 -4.05
N ARG A 14 5.55 7.47 -4.67
CA ARG A 14 6.62 6.78 -5.40
C ARG A 14 7.72 6.37 -4.45
N PHE A 15 8.20 5.15 -4.61
CA PHE A 15 9.30 4.58 -3.85
C PHE A 15 10.52 4.40 -4.75
N HIS A 16 11.66 4.79 -4.21
CA HIS A 16 12.97 4.62 -4.82
C HIS A 16 13.81 3.72 -3.94
N LYS A 17 14.54 2.80 -4.56
CA LYS A 17 15.50 1.95 -3.87
C LYS A 17 16.92 2.28 -4.35
N ARG A 18 17.86 2.35 -3.42
CA ARG A 18 19.29 2.48 -3.68
C ARG A 18 20.03 1.49 -2.81
N HIS A 19 21.10 0.92 -3.35
CA HIS A 19 22.02 0.11 -2.54
C HIS A 19 23.18 1.03 -2.16
N GLU A 20 23.36 1.23 -0.87
CA GLU A 20 24.51 1.93 -0.30
C GLU A 20 25.30 0.88 0.49
N ASP A 21 26.48 0.52 -0.03
CA ASP A 21 27.30 -0.60 0.44
C ASP A 21 26.53 -1.93 0.49
N CYS A 22 26.24 -2.43 1.70
CA CYS A 22 25.48 -3.64 1.94
C CYS A 22 24.03 -3.36 2.40
N ASN A 23 23.59 -2.09 2.40
CA ASN A 23 22.29 -1.69 2.91
C ASN A 23 21.35 -1.28 1.77
N LEU A 24 20.12 -1.78 1.82
CA LEU A 24 19.03 -1.32 0.96
C LEU A 24 18.42 -0.06 1.57
N VAL A 25 18.64 1.08 0.91
CA VAL A 25 18.05 2.36 1.28
C VAL A 25 16.78 2.57 0.47
N VAL A 26 15.65 2.68 1.15
CA VAL A 26 14.35 2.97 0.55
C VAL A 26 13.96 4.41 0.88
N SER A 27 13.62 5.18 -0.14
CA SER A 27 13.11 6.55 0.00
C SER A 27 11.79 6.67 -0.74
N CYS A 28 10.97 7.66 -0.38
CA CYS A 28 9.70 7.88 -1.04
C CYS A 28 9.35 9.35 -1.17
N GLU A 29 8.53 9.66 -2.17
CA GLU A 29 8.06 11.01 -2.47
C GLU A 29 6.59 10.97 -2.91
N ALA A 30 5.89 12.08 -2.70
CA ALA A 30 4.54 12.24 -3.25
C ALA A 30 4.63 12.51 -4.76
N VAL A 31 3.68 11.98 -5.53
CA VAL A 31 3.64 12.13 -6.98
C VAL A 31 2.25 12.52 -7.41
N ASP A 32 2.16 13.44 -8.37
CA ASP A 32 0.89 13.85 -8.97
C ASP A 32 0.41 12.80 -9.98
N LEU A 33 -0.92 12.71 -10.15
CA LEU A 33 -1.52 11.77 -11.10
C LEU A 33 -1.03 11.97 -12.54
N GLU A 34 -0.68 13.20 -12.89
CA GLU A 34 -0.18 13.58 -14.22
C GLU A 34 1.27 13.11 -14.46
N GLU A 35 2.05 12.97 -13.38
CA GLU A 35 3.44 12.50 -13.41
C GLU A 35 3.56 10.99 -13.19
N TYR A 36 2.44 10.31 -12.93
CA TYR A 36 2.40 8.87 -12.70
C TYR A 36 2.82 8.10 -13.96
N SER A 37 3.75 7.17 -13.79
CA SER A 37 4.15 6.21 -14.82
C SER A 37 4.00 4.79 -14.30
N ASP A 38 3.48 3.87 -15.13
CA ASP A 38 3.40 2.44 -14.82
C ASP A 38 4.78 1.78 -14.60
N ARG A 39 5.87 2.47 -14.98
CA ARG A 39 7.24 2.01 -14.74
C ARG A 39 7.70 2.30 -13.32
N ASP A 40 7.11 3.29 -12.68
CA ASP A 40 7.47 3.69 -11.33
C ASP A 40 6.94 2.70 -10.30
N THR A 41 7.59 2.64 -9.15
CA THR A 41 7.08 1.90 -8.00
C THR A 41 6.21 2.83 -7.19
N VAL A 42 4.90 2.83 -7.46
CA VAL A 42 3.94 3.74 -6.81
C VAL A 42 2.87 2.93 -6.10
N ILE A 43 2.52 3.34 -4.89
CA ILE A 43 1.39 2.80 -4.12
C ILE A 43 0.48 3.91 -3.62
N SER A 44 -0.75 3.54 -3.25
CA SER A 44 -1.75 4.47 -2.73
C SER A 44 -1.66 4.64 -1.21
N CYS A 45 -1.49 5.87 -0.75
CA CYS A 45 -1.79 6.27 0.63
C CYS A 45 -3.23 6.80 0.66
N ILE A 46 -4.12 6.12 1.37
CA ILE A 46 -5.57 6.34 1.30
C ILE A 46 -6.05 6.97 2.60
N LEU A 47 -6.79 8.07 2.52
CA LEU A 47 -7.38 8.72 3.68
C LEU A 47 -8.76 8.13 3.96
N SER A 48 -8.94 7.59 5.16
CA SER A 48 -10.24 7.21 5.70
C SER A 48 -10.95 8.44 6.26
N LYS A 49 -12.17 8.71 5.79
CA LYS A 49 -13.01 9.80 6.32
C LYS A 49 -13.62 9.46 7.68
N THR A 50 -13.76 8.18 8.00
CA THR A 50 -14.37 7.68 9.23
C THR A 50 -13.57 8.07 10.47
N ASP A 51 -12.25 7.88 10.41
CA ASP A 51 -11.36 8.07 11.55
C ASP A 51 -10.20 9.04 11.26
N SER A 52 -10.20 9.66 10.08
CA SER A 52 -9.16 10.60 9.63
C SER A 52 -7.76 10.02 9.65
N ARG A 53 -7.62 8.69 9.45
CA ARG A 53 -6.33 8.00 9.37
C ARG A 53 -5.97 7.61 7.94
N TYR A 54 -4.68 7.33 7.76
CA TYR A 54 -4.12 6.93 6.48
C TYR A 54 -3.88 5.42 6.44
N TYR A 55 -4.26 4.80 5.33
CA TYR A 55 -4.22 3.37 5.12
C TYR A 55 -3.46 3.01 3.83
N VAL A 56 -2.91 1.81 3.83
CA VAL A 56 -2.34 1.13 2.65
C VAL A 56 -2.97 -0.25 2.52
N THR A 57 -3.19 -0.71 1.30
CA THR A 57 -3.79 -2.03 1.06
C THR A 57 -2.73 -3.12 1.09
N SER A 58 -3.11 -4.35 1.48
CA SER A 58 -2.21 -5.51 1.41
C SER A 58 -1.68 -5.77 -0.01
N VAL A 59 -2.48 -5.46 -1.03
CA VAL A 59 -2.10 -5.59 -2.44
C VAL A 59 -0.96 -4.63 -2.77
N ASP A 60 -1.09 -3.37 -2.36
CA ASP A 60 -0.04 -2.35 -2.51
C ASP A 60 1.25 -2.74 -1.78
N VAL A 61 1.15 -3.26 -0.54
CA VAL A 61 2.33 -3.67 0.23
C VAL A 61 3.07 -4.83 -0.45
N ILE A 62 2.35 -5.83 -0.96
CA ILE A 62 2.96 -6.95 -1.70
C ILE A 62 3.60 -6.46 -2.98
N TYR A 63 2.91 -5.60 -3.74
CA TYR A 63 3.44 -5.00 -4.96
C TYR A 63 4.73 -4.21 -4.69
N LEU A 64 4.75 -3.41 -3.63
CA LEU A 64 5.93 -2.65 -3.22
C LEU A 64 7.10 -3.59 -2.89
N LEU A 65 6.86 -4.67 -2.14
CA LEU A 65 7.89 -5.65 -1.82
C LEU A 65 8.46 -6.36 -3.07
N GLU A 66 7.60 -6.74 -4.02
CA GLU A 66 8.04 -7.30 -5.32
C GLU A 66 8.96 -6.32 -6.06
N LYS A 67 8.62 -5.03 -6.07
CA LYS A 67 9.43 -3.98 -6.71
C LYS A 67 10.73 -3.70 -5.98
N LEU A 68 10.71 -3.65 -4.65
CA LEU A 68 11.89 -3.42 -3.82
C LEU A 68 12.89 -4.58 -3.92
N THR A 69 12.42 -5.82 -3.90
CA THR A 69 13.26 -7.02 -4.08
C THR A 69 13.65 -7.26 -5.54
N GLY A 70 12.93 -6.68 -6.50
CA GLY A 70 13.13 -6.95 -7.93
C GLY A 70 12.69 -8.35 -8.34
N GLN A 71 11.80 -8.98 -7.57
CA GLN A 71 11.32 -10.34 -7.77
C GLN A 71 9.80 -10.34 -7.90
N VAL A 72 9.28 -11.16 -8.82
CA VAL A 72 7.85 -11.47 -8.82
C VAL A 72 7.63 -12.60 -7.82
N PHE A 73 6.78 -12.36 -6.82
CA PHE A 73 6.54 -13.33 -5.77
C PHE A 73 5.58 -14.42 -6.27
N PRO A 74 5.96 -15.70 -6.15
CA PRO A 74 5.02 -16.79 -6.39
C PRO A 74 3.93 -16.80 -5.32
N VAL A 75 2.88 -17.59 -5.53
CA VAL A 75 1.70 -17.61 -4.66
C VAL A 75 2.06 -17.97 -3.22
N GLU A 76 2.98 -18.91 -3.04
CA GLU A 76 3.49 -19.37 -1.75
C GLU A 76 4.17 -18.22 -1.00
N GLU A 77 4.95 -17.43 -1.72
CA GLU A 77 5.66 -16.28 -1.16
C GLU A 77 4.69 -15.15 -0.79
N LYS A 78 3.71 -14.86 -1.66
CA LYS A 78 2.63 -13.92 -1.36
C LYS A 78 1.88 -14.32 -0.09
N ASN A 79 1.62 -15.62 0.09
CA ASN A 79 0.99 -16.14 1.30
C ASN A 79 1.89 -16.01 2.54
N ARG A 80 3.20 -16.21 2.40
CA ARG A 80 4.19 -15.97 3.47
C ARG A 80 4.20 -14.50 3.88
N VAL A 81 4.26 -13.58 2.92
CA VAL A 81 4.21 -12.13 3.17
C VAL A 81 2.90 -11.76 3.87
N ARG A 82 1.73 -12.22 3.39
CA ARG A 82 0.43 -11.98 4.04
C ARG A 82 0.41 -12.42 5.51
N ARG A 83 0.96 -13.59 5.84
CA ARG A 83 1.08 -14.05 7.24
C ARG A 83 1.97 -13.15 8.10
N ASN A 84 3.06 -12.63 7.54
CA ASN A 84 3.90 -11.65 8.26
C ASN A 84 3.14 -10.35 8.52
N LEU A 85 2.35 -9.91 7.54
CA LEU A 85 1.53 -8.69 7.64
C LEU A 85 0.40 -8.82 8.65
N GLU A 86 -0.19 -10.00 8.87
CA GLU A 86 -1.21 -10.20 9.94
C GLU A 86 -0.70 -9.79 11.33
N GLY A 87 0.63 -9.87 11.58
CA GLY A 87 1.24 -9.41 12.83
C GLY A 87 1.12 -7.90 13.08
N LEU A 88 0.80 -7.11 12.05
CA LEU A 88 0.55 -5.66 12.15
C LEU A 88 -0.89 -5.34 12.56
N ARG A 89 -1.73 -6.38 12.74
CA ARG A 89 -3.17 -6.28 13.04
C ARG A 89 -3.91 -5.47 11.97
N PRO A 90 -3.97 -5.98 10.72
CA PRO A 90 -4.75 -5.31 9.68
C PRO A 90 -6.21 -5.18 10.05
N GLU A 91 -6.83 -4.16 9.50
CA GLU A 91 -8.28 -4.07 9.46
C GLU A 91 -8.79 -4.76 8.20
N THR A 92 -9.85 -5.56 8.35
CA THR A 92 -10.55 -6.15 7.22
C THR A 92 -11.67 -5.20 6.81
N VAL A 93 -11.61 -4.68 5.60
CA VAL A 93 -12.67 -3.84 5.03
C VAL A 93 -13.39 -4.60 3.93
N SER A 94 -14.71 -4.49 3.97
CA SER A 94 -15.64 -5.10 3.03
C SER A 94 -16.80 -4.13 2.83
N ARG A 95 -17.69 -4.42 1.88
CA ARG A 95 -18.85 -3.57 1.60
C ARG A 95 -19.73 -3.31 2.84
N ASN A 96 -19.77 -4.25 3.78
CA ASN A 96 -20.60 -4.19 4.98
C ASN A 96 -19.78 -4.06 6.27
N SER A 97 -18.54 -3.54 6.20
CA SER A 97 -17.70 -3.40 7.39
C SER A 97 -18.18 -2.25 8.28
N ASP A 98 -18.42 -2.53 9.56
CA ASP A 98 -18.84 -1.52 10.55
C ASP A 98 -17.68 -0.64 11.05
N ASN A 99 -16.43 -1.12 10.97
CA ASN A 99 -15.27 -0.42 11.54
C ASN A 99 -14.83 0.77 10.68
N LEU A 100 -14.69 0.53 9.37
CA LEU A 100 -14.29 1.52 8.38
C LEU A 100 -15.36 1.57 7.29
N PRO A 101 -16.57 2.06 7.63
CA PRO A 101 -17.64 2.24 6.67
C PRO A 101 -17.13 3.10 5.52
N ASP A 102 -17.61 2.78 4.32
CA ASP A 102 -17.29 3.45 3.06
C ASP A 102 -15.83 3.33 2.57
N LEU A 103 -14.85 2.91 3.39
CA LEU A 103 -13.46 2.80 2.93
C LEU A 103 -13.30 1.77 1.81
N PHE A 104 -14.02 0.65 1.88
CA PHE A 104 -14.01 -0.35 0.81
C PHE A 104 -14.52 0.24 -0.51
N THR A 105 -15.69 0.87 -0.48
CA THR A 105 -16.30 1.51 -1.66
C THR A 105 -15.38 2.61 -2.21
N HIS A 106 -14.85 3.45 -1.31
CA HIS A 106 -13.89 4.49 -1.65
C HIS A 106 -12.68 3.94 -2.40
N ILE A 107 -12.05 2.87 -1.89
CA ILE A 107 -10.90 2.23 -2.53
C ILE A 107 -11.24 1.73 -3.95
N MET A 108 -12.44 1.18 -4.14
CA MET A 108 -12.89 0.66 -5.43
C MET A 108 -13.18 1.76 -6.46
N ASP A 109 -13.57 2.95 -5.98
CA ASP A 109 -13.88 4.13 -6.80
C ASP A 109 -12.65 4.96 -7.18
N LEU A 110 -11.49 4.72 -6.55
CA LEU A 110 -10.26 5.46 -6.85
C LEU A 110 -9.83 5.26 -8.32
N PRO A 111 -9.36 6.32 -9.02
CA PRO A 111 -8.90 6.19 -10.40
C PRO A 111 -7.62 5.35 -10.48
N ASP A 112 -7.14 5.02 -11.68
CA ASP A 112 -5.90 4.26 -11.80
C ASP A 112 -4.70 4.98 -11.15
N PRO A 113 -3.68 4.22 -10.67
CA PRO A 113 -3.60 2.75 -10.67
C PRO A 113 -4.56 2.10 -9.66
N LYS A 114 -5.48 1.26 -10.13
CA LYS A 114 -6.36 0.47 -9.29
C LYS A 114 -5.62 -0.80 -8.84
N PRO A 115 -5.71 -1.18 -7.55
CA PRO A 115 -5.35 -2.53 -7.16
C PRO A 115 -6.31 -3.50 -7.89
N ARG A 116 -5.78 -4.25 -8.87
CA ARG A 116 -6.56 -5.09 -9.80
C ARG A 116 -7.40 -6.14 -9.06
N ASN A 117 -8.64 -6.35 -9.52
CA ASN A 117 -9.56 -7.45 -9.19
C ASN A 117 -9.72 -7.78 -7.70
N ILE A 118 -10.21 -6.83 -6.92
CA ILE A 118 -10.59 -7.07 -5.51
C ILE A 118 -12.12 -7.23 -5.43
N GLU A 119 -12.61 -8.45 -5.66
CA GLU A 119 -14.03 -8.82 -5.50
C GLU A 119 -14.40 -9.21 -4.05
N LYS A 120 -13.44 -9.18 -3.12
CA LYS A 120 -13.55 -9.73 -1.75
C LYS A 120 -13.04 -8.75 -0.70
N ASP A 121 -13.18 -9.16 0.56
CA ASP A 121 -12.60 -8.51 1.73
C ASP A 121 -11.13 -8.11 1.50
N LEU A 122 -10.84 -6.84 1.78
CA LEU A 122 -9.52 -6.26 1.63
C LEU A 122 -8.88 -6.06 3.00
N LYS A 123 -7.62 -6.47 3.13
CA LYS A 123 -6.80 -6.12 4.29
C LYS A 123 -6.16 -4.76 4.07
N VAL A 124 -6.39 -3.85 5.00
CA VAL A 124 -5.75 -2.53 5.06
C VAL A 124 -4.94 -2.38 6.35
N PHE A 125 -3.86 -1.60 6.27
CA PHE A 125 -2.96 -1.33 7.39
C PHE A 125 -2.78 0.16 7.55
N GLN A 126 -2.51 0.62 8.77
CA GLN A 126 -2.19 2.02 8.98
C GLN A 126 -0.88 2.36 8.28
N TRP A 127 -0.88 3.44 7.50
CA TRP A 127 0.27 3.90 6.72
C TRP A 127 1.52 4.07 7.59
N GLN A 128 1.36 4.53 8.83
CA GLN A 128 2.46 4.71 9.78
C GLN A 128 3.23 3.41 10.08
N GLN A 129 2.58 2.24 9.96
CA GLN A 129 3.21 0.94 10.20
C GLN A 129 3.99 0.43 8.99
N LEU A 130 3.88 1.07 7.82
CA LEU A 130 4.48 0.61 6.58
C LEU A 130 6.01 0.48 6.68
N GLY A 131 6.69 1.49 7.23
CA GLY A 131 8.15 1.45 7.37
C GLY A 131 8.62 0.24 8.19
N GLN A 132 8.04 0.05 9.38
CA GLN A 132 8.33 -1.10 10.24
C GLN A 132 8.02 -2.44 9.55
N ALA A 133 6.93 -2.49 8.78
CA ALA A 133 6.55 -3.67 8.01
C ALA A 133 7.60 -4.03 6.96
N LEU A 134 8.05 -3.03 6.20
CA LEU A 134 9.07 -3.18 5.18
C LEU A 134 10.38 -3.65 5.79
N ASP A 135 10.87 -3.00 6.84
CA ASP A 135 12.13 -3.39 7.51
C ASP A 135 12.10 -4.86 7.97
N LYS A 136 11.00 -5.26 8.62
CA LYS A 136 10.84 -6.62 9.15
C LYS A 136 10.76 -7.69 8.05
N ILE A 137 10.16 -7.37 6.91
CA ILE A 137 9.99 -8.33 5.82
C ILE A 137 11.24 -8.36 4.95
N LEU A 138 11.80 -7.20 4.62
CA LEU A 138 13.01 -7.07 3.81
C LEU A 138 14.26 -7.60 4.51
N SER A 139 14.32 -7.61 5.86
CA SER A 139 15.44 -8.25 6.58
C SER A 139 15.59 -9.76 6.35
N LYS A 140 14.64 -10.38 5.64
CA LYS A 140 14.66 -11.80 5.25
C LYS A 140 15.18 -12.01 3.81
N TYR A 141 15.51 -10.94 3.11
CA TYR A 141 16.03 -10.90 1.74
C TYR A 141 17.42 -10.27 1.73
#